data_AF-A0A653HNX8-F1
#
_entry.id   AF-A0A653HNX8-F1
#
_cell.length_a   1.000
_cell.length_b   1.000
_cell.length_c   1.000
_cell.angle_alpha   90.00
_cell.angle_beta   90.00
_cell.angle_gamma   90.00
#
_symmetry.space_group_name_H-M   'P 1'
#
loop_
_entity.id
_entity.type
_entity.pdbx_description
1 polymer ?
#
loop_
_entity_poly.entity_id
_entity_poly.type
_entity_poly.pdbx_seq_one_letter_code
_entity_poly.pdbx_strand_id
1 'polypeptide(L)'
;MEENFANNFKQLKINHGAVKRLFKELSYYEKEEVELRNKLNNLKEENKSENEITRAEEIWKETTRVIPHINNSLQNTLKKLFEIIKVNFLNILEIDQKKINICKNISEEELKEKCSTQYENFCKEIDELNKTLENVSICIKDISIFSCSSPVVKNNIVMPKEECVDI
;
A
#
# COMPACT_ATOMS: atom_id res chain seq x y z
N MET A 1 23.99 7.83 19.18
CA MET A 1 23.34 6.51 19.36
C MET A 1 23.64 5.75 18.10
N GLU A 2 24.57 4.80 18.16
CA GLU A 2 24.99 4.04 16.99
C GLU A 2 23.82 3.16 16.57
N GLU A 3 23.20 3.50 15.44
CA GLU A 3 22.04 2.78 14.92
C GLU A 3 22.44 1.35 14.59
N ASN A 4 21.80 0.37 15.24
CA ASN A 4 22.02 -1.03 14.93
C ASN A 4 21.38 -1.33 13.56
N PHE A 5 22.19 -1.33 12.51
CA PHE A 5 21.79 -1.67 11.14
C PHE A 5 20.97 -2.96 11.09
N ALA A 6 21.33 -4.00 11.85
CA ALA A 6 20.60 -5.26 11.85
C ALA A 6 19.17 -5.11 12.39
N ASN A 7 18.96 -4.26 13.39
CA ASN A 7 17.62 -3.99 13.91
C ASN A 7 16.79 -3.16 12.93
N ASN A 8 17.40 -2.13 12.32
CA ASN A 8 16.75 -1.33 11.29
C ASN A 8 16.38 -2.17 10.06
N PHE A 9 17.28 -3.07 9.65
CA PHE A 9 17.05 -3.98 8.53
C PHE A 9 15.92 -4.97 8.85
N LYS A 10 15.87 -5.49 10.08
CA LYS A 10 14.74 -6.31 10.54
C LYS A 10 13.41 -5.54 10.45
N GLN A 11 13.37 -4.28 10.88
CA GLN A 11 12.16 -3.45 10.77
C GLN A 11 11.75 -3.22 9.31
N LEU A 12 12.71 -2.96 8.42
CA LEU A 12 12.46 -2.82 6.98
C LEU A 12 11.78 -4.08 6.43
N LYS A 13 12.34 -5.27 6.71
CA LYS A 13 11.79 -6.56 6.26
C LYS A 13 10.38 -6.83 6.79
N ILE A 14 10.11 -6.51 8.05
CA ILE A 14 8.79 -6.69 8.66
C ILE A 14 7.74 -5.85 7.93
N ASN A 15 8.04 -4.58 7.69
CA ASN A 15 7.09 -3.65 7.06
C ASN A 15 6.94 -3.96 5.57
N HIS A 16 8.03 -4.33 4.86
CA HIS A 16 7.94 -4.81 3.49
C HIS A 16 7.08 -6.08 3.39
N GLY A 17 7.26 -7.05 4.30
CA GLY A 17 6.42 -8.24 4.37
C GLY A 17 4.93 -7.91 4.62
N ALA A 18 4.64 -6.88 5.41
CA ALA A 18 3.27 -6.40 5.63
C ALA A 18 2.66 -5.82 4.34
N VAL A 19 3.42 -4.99 3.61
CA VAL A 19 3.01 -4.47 2.28
C VAL A 19 2.70 -5.63 1.32
N LYS A 20 3.58 -6.64 1.23
CA LYS A 20 3.37 -7.81 0.35
C LYS A 20 2.08 -8.56 0.67
N ARG A 21 1.76 -8.74 1.96
CA ARG A 21 0.53 -9.44 2.39
C ARG A 21 -0.71 -8.63 2.06
N LEU A 22 -0.74 -7.36 2.44
CA LEU A 22 -1.87 -6.46 2.19
C LEU A 22 -2.13 -6.28 0.69
N PHE A 23 -1.07 -6.17 -0.12
CA PHE A 23 -1.22 -6.08 -1.57
C PHE A 23 -1.83 -7.34 -2.19
N LYS A 24 -1.40 -8.53 -1.75
CA LYS A 24 -1.99 -9.80 -2.21
C LYS A 24 -3.46 -9.92 -1.81
N GLU A 25 -3.78 -9.52 -0.58
CA GLU A 25 -5.14 -9.51 -0.06
C GLU A 25 -6.04 -8.58 -0.86
N LEU A 26 -5.59 -7.33 -1.08
CA LEU A 26 -6.30 -6.37 -1.92
C LEU A 26 -6.54 -6.91 -3.33
N SER A 27 -5.49 -7.44 -3.96
CA SER A 27 -5.56 -8.02 -5.31
C SER A 27 -6.52 -9.21 -5.40
N TYR A 28 -6.71 -9.96 -4.30
CA TYR A 28 -7.66 -11.06 -4.25
C TYR A 28 -9.10 -10.54 -4.19
N TYR A 29 -9.39 -9.62 -3.27
CA TYR A 29 -10.74 -9.06 -3.14
C TYR A 29 -11.17 -8.22 -4.35
N GLU A 30 -10.24 -7.52 -5.01
CA GLU A 30 -10.54 -6.82 -6.27
C GLU A 30 -10.92 -7.79 -7.40
N LYS A 31 -10.28 -8.97 -7.47
CA LYS A 31 -10.67 -10.00 -8.45
C LYS A 31 -12.02 -10.62 -8.11
N GLU A 32 -12.24 -10.93 -6.83
CA GLU A 32 -13.51 -11.48 -6.35
C GLU A 32 -14.67 -10.51 -6.62
N GLU A 33 -14.48 -9.21 -6.39
CA GLU A 33 -15.49 -8.18 -6.70
C GLU A 33 -15.88 -8.21 -8.17
N VAL A 34 -14.91 -8.27 -9.08
CA VAL A 34 -15.17 -8.34 -10.53
C VAL A 34 -15.93 -9.61 -10.90
N GLU A 35 -15.55 -10.76 -10.36
CA GLU A 35 -16.22 -12.04 -10.60
C GLU A 35 -17.68 -12.01 -10.11
N LEU A 36 -17.91 -11.51 -8.89
CA LEU A 36 -19.24 -11.38 -8.30
C LEU A 36 -20.11 -10.36 -9.05
N ARG A 37 -19.53 -9.24 -9.47
CA ARG A 37 -20.22 -8.22 -10.27
C ARG A 37 -20.64 -8.77 -11.62
N ASN A 38 -19.76 -9.50 -12.31
CA ASN A 38 -20.08 -10.14 -13.58
C ASN A 38 -21.20 -11.17 -13.41
N LYS A 39 -21.14 -11.98 -12.35
CA LYS A 39 -22.22 -12.92 -12.00
C LYS A 39 -23.55 -12.21 -11.75
N LEU A 40 -23.54 -11.12 -10.97
CA LEU A 40 -24.74 -10.32 -10.71
C LEU A 40 -25.34 -9.74 -12.00
N ASN A 41 -24.51 -9.23 -12.90
CA ASN A 41 -24.95 -8.72 -14.19
C ASN A 41 -25.58 -9.81 -15.04
N ASN A 42 -24.95 -10.99 -15.14
CA ASN A 42 -25.51 -12.13 -15.88
C ASN A 42 -26.88 -12.55 -15.32
N LEU A 43 -27.06 -12.60 -13.99
CA LEU A 43 -28.35 -12.93 -13.38
C LEU A 43 -29.44 -11.91 -13.73
N LYS A 44 -29.07 -10.61 -13.80
CA LYS A 44 -29.98 -9.53 -14.23
C LYS A 44 -30.34 -9.64 -15.72
N GLU A 45 -29.37 -9.95 -16.57
CA GLU A 45 -29.57 -10.13 -18.01
C GLU A 45 -30.43 -11.37 -18.33
N GLU A 46 -30.21 -12.47 -17.61
CA GLU A 46 -31.01 -13.70 -17.71
C GLU A 46 -32.42 -13.57 -17.09
N ASN A 47 -32.77 -12.40 -16.55
CA ASN A 47 -34.05 -12.15 -15.86
C ASN A 47 -34.38 -13.22 -14.81
N LYS A 48 -33.38 -13.58 -13.99
CA LYS A 48 -33.53 -14.54 -12.89
C LYS A 48 -34.46 -14.00 -11.80
N SER A 49 -34.80 -14.85 -10.85
CA SER A 49 -35.70 -14.46 -9.76
C SER A 49 -35.09 -13.33 -8.92
N GLU A 50 -35.96 -12.45 -8.40
CA GLU A 50 -35.56 -11.33 -7.55
C GLU A 50 -34.76 -11.80 -6.32
N ASN A 51 -35.12 -12.96 -5.77
CA ASN A 51 -34.40 -13.58 -4.65
C ASN A 51 -32.95 -13.95 -5.00
N GLU A 52 -32.71 -14.49 -6.20
CA GLU A 52 -31.36 -14.84 -6.65
C GLU A 52 -30.50 -13.60 -6.89
N ILE A 53 -31.08 -12.55 -7.50
CA ILE A 53 -30.40 -11.28 -7.75
C ILE A 53 -30.05 -10.59 -6.43
N THR A 54 -31.00 -10.54 -5.49
CA THR A 54 -30.80 -9.92 -4.17
C THR A 54 -29.68 -10.60 -3.40
N ARG A 55 -29.69 -11.94 -3.37
CA ARG A 55 -28.63 -12.72 -2.71
C ARG A 55 -27.26 -12.47 -3.35
N ALA A 56 -27.18 -12.43 -4.67
CA ALA A 56 -25.91 -12.15 -5.36
C ALA A 56 -25.41 -10.71 -5.08
N GLU A 57 -26.33 -9.74 -4.99
CA GLU A 57 -26.02 -8.36 -4.66
C GLU A 57 -25.53 -8.20 -3.21
N GLU A 58 -26.11 -8.91 -2.25
CA GLU A 58 -25.67 -8.93 -0.85
C GLU A 58 -24.21 -9.42 -0.74
N ILE A 59 -23.90 -10.55 -1.37
CA ILE A 59 -22.54 -11.11 -1.37
C ILE A 59 -21.55 -10.14 -2.02
N TRP A 60 -21.90 -9.55 -3.16
CA TRP A 60 -21.06 -8.55 -3.83
C TRP A 60 -20.82 -7.32 -2.94
N LYS A 61 -21.86 -6.83 -2.23
CA LYS A 61 -21.73 -5.72 -1.28
C LYS A 61 -20.82 -6.06 -0.11
N GLU A 62 -20.89 -7.27 0.42
CA GLU A 62 -20.00 -7.73 1.51
C GLU A 62 -18.53 -7.70 1.07
N THR A 63 -18.19 -8.27 -0.08
CA THR A 63 -16.84 -8.23 -0.65
C THR A 63 -16.39 -6.77 -0.89
N THR A 64 -17.24 -5.95 -1.51
CA THR A 64 -16.92 -4.56 -1.85
C THR A 64 -16.63 -3.70 -0.61
N ARG A 65 -17.29 -3.97 0.52
CA ARG A 65 -17.09 -3.22 1.77
C ARG A 65 -15.70 -3.38 2.37
N VAL A 66 -15.02 -4.50 2.10
CA VAL A 66 -13.70 -4.79 2.70
C VAL A 66 -12.56 -4.10 1.94
N ILE A 67 -12.71 -3.92 0.63
CA ILE A 67 -11.68 -3.37 -0.27
C ILE A 67 -11.15 -1.99 0.21
N PRO A 68 -11.99 -1.00 0.58
CA PRO A 68 -11.49 0.30 1.04
C PRO A 68 -10.66 0.20 2.32
N HIS A 69 -11.02 -0.70 3.23
CA HIS A 69 -10.27 -0.91 4.46
C HIS A 69 -8.87 -1.46 4.15
N ILE A 70 -8.77 -2.52 3.35
CA ILE A 70 -7.48 -3.13 3.01
C ILE A 70 -6.61 -2.14 2.24
N ASN A 71 -7.20 -1.39 1.29
CA ASN A 71 -6.49 -0.36 0.56
C ASN A 71 -5.93 0.70 1.51
N ASN A 72 -6.72 1.24 2.44
CA ASN A 72 -6.23 2.21 3.42
C ASN A 72 -5.11 1.63 4.31
N SER A 73 -5.23 0.37 4.74
CA SER A 73 -4.18 -0.33 5.50
C SER A 73 -2.88 -0.47 4.70
N LEU A 74 -2.98 -0.79 3.40
CA LEU A 74 -1.83 -0.86 2.48
C LEU A 74 -1.15 0.51 2.34
N GLN A 75 -1.94 1.56 2.12
CA GLN A 75 -1.44 2.94 2.00
C GLN A 75 -0.70 3.39 3.26
N ASN A 76 -1.25 3.11 4.45
CA ASN A 76 -0.62 3.47 5.72
C ASN A 76 0.66 2.67 5.97
N THR A 77 0.67 1.39 5.60
CA THR A 77 1.86 0.54 5.73
C THR A 77 2.97 0.99 4.76
N LEU A 78 2.63 1.40 3.54
CA LEU A 78 3.57 1.98 2.59
C LEU A 78 4.18 3.28 3.11
N LYS A 79 3.36 4.19 3.67
CA LYS A 79 3.85 5.42 4.32
C LYS A 79 4.86 5.07 5.41
N LYS A 80 4.52 4.14 6.30
CA LYS A 80 5.41 3.68 7.36
C LYS A 80 6.71 3.08 6.83
N LEU A 81 6.64 2.28 5.76
CA LEU A 81 7.82 1.72 5.10
C LEU A 81 8.76 2.81 4.59
N PHE A 82 8.22 3.84 3.92
CA PHE A 82 9.03 4.96 3.44
C PHE A 82 9.62 5.80 4.57
N GLU A 83 8.88 6.01 5.66
CA GLU A 83 9.42 6.70 6.84
C GLU A 83 10.56 5.91 7.49
N ILE A 84 10.48 4.58 7.56
CA ILE A 84 11.60 3.73 8.02
C ILE A 84 12.83 3.93 7.13
N ILE A 85 12.66 3.98 5.81
CA ILE A 85 13.78 4.22 4.88
C ILE A 85 14.39 5.60 5.10
N LYS A 86 13.56 6.65 5.18
CA LYS A 86 14.04 8.02 5.37
C LYS A 86 14.72 8.25 6.71
N VAL A 87 14.25 7.62 7.79
CA VAL A 87 14.83 7.84 9.13
C VAL A 87 16.08 6.98 9.32
N ASN A 88 16.02 5.70 8.93
CA ASN A 88 17.03 4.71 9.32
C ASN A 88 18.03 4.39 8.20
N PHE A 89 17.77 4.79 6.97
CA PHE A 89 18.56 4.44 5.79
C PHE A 89 18.87 5.62 4.87
N LEU A 90 18.63 6.87 5.28
CA LEU A 90 18.84 8.07 4.43
C LEU A 90 20.24 8.13 3.79
N ASN A 91 21.26 7.69 4.52
CA ASN A 91 22.65 7.73 4.08
C ASN A 91 23.01 6.57 3.12
N ILE A 92 22.12 5.58 2.99
CA ILE A 92 22.34 4.35 2.23
C ILE A 92 21.36 4.25 1.05
N LEU A 93 20.14 4.73 1.22
CA LEU A 93 19.03 4.58 0.28
C LEU A 93 18.45 5.93 -0.11
N GLU A 94 18.15 6.08 -1.40
CA GLU A 94 17.47 7.21 -2.00
C GLU A 94 16.14 6.74 -2.60
N ILE A 95 15.07 7.52 -2.41
CA ILE A 95 13.76 7.24 -2.99
C ILE A 95 13.56 8.19 -4.18
N ASP A 96 13.52 7.64 -5.39
CA ASP A 96 13.26 8.38 -6.63
C ASP A 96 12.04 7.79 -7.33
N GLN A 97 11.02 8.62 -7.57
CA GLN A 97 9.82 8.26 -8.35
C GLN A 97 9.28 6.85 -8.04
N LYS A 98 9.14 6.51 -6.75
CA LYS A 98 8.63 5.22 -6.24
C LYS A 98 9.60 4.03 -6.32
N LYS A 99 10.86 4.27 -6.67
CA LYS A 99 11.95 3.29 -6.66
C LYS A 99 12.94 3.63 -5.55
N ILE A 100 13.48 2.60 -4.92
CA ILE A 100 14.52 2.71 -3.90
C ILE A 100 15.85 2.33 -4.57
N ASN A 101 16.81 3.25 -4.54
CA ASN A 101 18.15 3.03 -5.05
C ASN A 101 19.15 3.12 -3.90
N ILE A 102 20.29 2.46 -4.05
CA ILE A 102 21.44 2.69 -3.17
C ILE A 102 22.03 4.06 -3.52
N CYS A 103 22.30 4.89 -2.50
CA CYS A 103 22.85 6.23 -2.69
C CYS A 103 24.14 6.19 -3.51
N LYS A 104 24.28 7.09 -4.48
CA LYS A 104 25.50 7.16 -5.31
C LYS A 104 26.76 7.57 -4.55
N ASN A 105 26.58 8.13 -3.35
CA ASN A 105 27.64 8.69 -2.52
C ASN A 105 28.25 7.67 -1.56
N ILE A 106 27.72 6.43 -1.50
CA ILE A 106 28.30 5.34 -0.71
C ILE A 106 29.01 4.36 -1.65
N SER A 107 30.27 4.04 -1.36
CA SER A 107 31.00 2.99 -2.08
C SER A 107 30.50 1.60 -1.72
N GLU A 108 30.75 0.61 -2.58
CA GLU A 108 30.36 -0.78 -2.33
C GLU A 108 31.07 -1.32 -1.07
N GLU A 109 32.33 -0.92 -0.85
CA GLU A 109 33.14 -1.30 0.30
C GLU A 109 32.56 -0.75 1.60
N GLU A 110 32.16 0.54 1.64
CA GLU A 110 31.52 1.15 2.81
C GLU A 110 30.15 0.53 3.10
N LEU A 111 29.40 0.15 2.05
CA LEU A 111 28.13 -0.54 2.22
C LEU A 111 28.34 -1.96 2.76
N LYS A 112 29.36 -2.70 2.28
CA LYS A 112 29.73 -4.01 2.82
C LYS A 112 30.20 -3.92 4.27
N GLU A 113 30.92 -2.89 4.65
CA GLU A 113 31.34 -2.65 6.03
C GLU A 113 30.11 -2.45 6.95
N LYS A 114 29.20 -1.55 6.56
CA LYS A 114 27.96 -1.25 7.32
C LYS A 114 27.00 -2.43 7.40
N CYS A 115 26.82 -3.15 6.30
CA CYS A 115 25.92 -4.30 6.24
C CYS A 115 26.56 -5.57 6.79
N SER A 116 27.90 -5.63 6.85
CA SER A 116 28.69 -6.79 7.23
C SER A 116 28.16 -8.06 6.52
N THR A 117 27.77 -9.10 7.26
CA THR A 117 27.26 -10.37 6.72
C THR A 117 25.87 -10.27 6.08
N GLN A 118 25.17 -9.13 6.22
CA GLN A 118 23.82 -8.92 5.70
C GLN A 118 23.80 -8.25 4.31
N TYR A 119 24.96 -7.91 3.73
CA TYR A 119 25.04 -7.15 2.47
C TYR A 119 24.19 -7.76 1.34
N GLU A 120 24.37 -9.04 1.05
CA GLU A 120 23.63 -9.71 -0.01
C GLU A 120 22.12 -9.77 0.29
N ASN A 121 21.77 -10.05 1.54
CA ASN A 121 20.38 -10.10 1.97
C ASN A 121 19.73 -8.72 1.85
N PHE A 122 20.46 -7.66 2.18
CA PHE A 122 20.01 -6.29 2.06
C PHE A 122 19.76 -5.93 0.60
N CYS A 123 20.72 -6.18 -0.30
CA CYS A 123 20.54 -5.89 -1.72
C CYS A 123 19.33 -6.64 -2.31
N LYS A 124 19.20 -7.94 -2.01
CA LYS A 124 18.04 -8.76 -2.43
C LYS A 124 16.73 -8.20 -1.89
N GLU A 125 16.71 -7.73 -0.65
CA GLU A 125 15.52 -7.14 -0.05
C GLU A 125 15.11 -5.86 -0.78
N ILE A 126 16.06 -4.99 -1.14
CA ILE A 126 15.79 -3.76 -1.90
C ILE A 126 15.22 -4.08 -3.29
N ASP A 127 15.77 -5.08 -3.99
CA ASP A 127 15.24 -5.53 -5.28
C ASP A 127 13.80 -6.04 -5.16
N GLU A 128 13.51 -6.85 -4.14
CA GLU A 128 12.16 -7.35 -3.87
C GLU A 128 11.19 -6.23 -3.48
N LEU A 129 11.68 -5.22 -2.75
CA LEU A 129 10.90 -4.05 -2.37
C LEU A 129 10.52 -3.25 -3.62
N ASN A 130 11.47 -3.00 -4.53
CA ASN A 130 11.21 -2.33 -5.80
C ASN A 130 10.18 -3.07 -6.67
N LYS A 131 10.30 -4.40 -6.81
CA LYS A 131 9.29 -5.22 -7.50
C LYS A 131 7.92 -5.07 -6.87
N THR A 132 7.85 -5.02 -5.54
CA THR A 132 6.59 -4.85 -4.81
C THR A 132 5.99 -3.47 -5.06
N LEU A 133 6.81 -2.40 -5.04
CA LEU A 133 6.35 -1.04 -5.33
C LEU A 133 5.86 -0.88 -6.77
N GLU A 134 6.54 -1.50 -7.73
CA GLU A 134 6.12 -1.52 -9.13
C GLU A 134 4.75 -2.18 -9.28
N ASN A 135 4.56 -3.37 -8.70
CA ASN A 135 3.27 -4.07 -8.72
C ASN A 135 2.15 -3.25 -8.07
N VAL A 136 2.43 -2.59 -6.94
CA VAL A 136 1.46 -1.72 -6.26
C VAL A 136 1.11 -0.50 -7.13
N SER A 137 2.09 0.09 -7.81
CA SER A 137 1.87 1.26 -8.66
C SER A 137 1.02 0.97 -9.89
N ILE A 138 0.97 -0.28 -10.35
CA ILE A 138 0.09 -0.70 -11.45
C ILE A 138 -1.37 -0.75 -11.00
N CYS A 139 -1.62 -1.24 -9.78
CA CYS A 139 -2.98 -1.45 -9.27
C CYS A 139 -3.63 -0.19 -8.71
N ILE A 140 -2.85 0.69 -8.07
CA ILE A 140 -3.40 1.88 -7.39
C ILE A 140 -3.20 3.11 -8.28
N LYS A 141 -4.29 3.56 -8.93
CA LYS A 141 -4.28 4.70 -9.87
C LYS A 141 -4.00 6.06 -9.23
N ASP A 142 -4.36 6.24 -7.95
CA ASP A 142 -4.07 7.45 -7.18
C ASP A 142 -3.19 7.11 -5.99
N ILE A 143 -1.88 7.12 -6.21
CA ILE A 143 -0.95 7.17 -5.08
C ILE A 143 -0.54 8.63 -4.89
N SER A 144 -1.43 9.40 -4.26
CA SER A 144 -1.11 10.70 -3.67
C SER A 144 -0.12 10.59 -2.49
N ILE A 145 0.36 9.38 -2.15
CA ILE A 145 1.40 9.16 -1.13
C ILE A 145 2.77 9.69 -1.57
N PHE A 146 3.03 9.88 -2.87
CA PHE A 146 4.38 10.21 -3.36
C PHE A 146 4.76 11.69 -3.30
N SER A 147 3.80 12.58 -3.04
CA SER A 147 4.10 13.99 -2.80
C SER A 147 4.06 14.29 -1.29
N CYS A 148 5.03 13.79 -0.53
CA CYS A 148 5.39 14.47 0.72
C CYS A 148 6.13 15.76 0.36
N SER A 149 5.38 16.78 -0.05
CA SER A 149 5.81 18.17 0.16
C SER A 149 5.40 18.55 1.59
N SER A 150 6.34 19.19 2.29
CA SER A 150 6.34 19.62 3.70
C SER A 150 5.04 20.29 4.21
N PRO A 151 4.82 20.39 5.53
CA PRO A 151 3.52 20.74 6.10
C PRO A 151 3.23 22.24 5.95
N VAL A 152 2.08 22.58 5.36
CA VAL A 152 1.45 23.89 5.53
C VAL A 152 -0.04 23.70 5.83
N VAL A 153 -0.30 23.54 7.13
CA VAL A 153 -1.34 24.17 7.95
C VAL A 153 -2.44 25.00 7.24
N LYS A 154 -3.71 24.71 7.63
CA LYS A 154 -4.97 25.50 7.58
C LYS A 154 -5.71 25.53 6.22
N ASN A 155 -7.04 25.41 6.10
CA ASN A 155 -8.18 25.58 7.02
C ASN A 155 -9.45 24.91 6.42
N ASN A 156 -10.37 24.51 7.32
CA ASN A 156 -11.85 24.49 7.25
C ASN A 156 -12.58 24.35 5.90
N ILE A 157 -13.47 23.34 5.80
CA ILE A 157 -14.80 23.36 5.14
C ILE A 157 -15.62 22.24 5.83
N VAL A 158 -16.44 22.58 6.83
CA VAL A 158 -17.90 22.83 6.77
C VAL A 158 -18.71 21.56 6.44
N MET A 159 -19.37 21.03 7.49
CA MET A 159 -20.43 20.02 7.42
C MET A 159 -21.63 20.55 6.61
N PRO A 160 -22.34 19.71 5.84
CA PRO A 160 -23.63 20.08 5.29
C PRO A 160 -24.68 20.11 6.40
N LYS A 161 -25.44 21.21 6.47
CA LYS A 161 -26.63 21.31 7.31
C LYS A 161 -27.71 20.39 6.76
N GLU A 162 -28.20 19.51 7.62
CA GLU A 162 -29.46 18.80 7.42
C GLU A 162 -30.61 19.82 7.46
N GLU A 163 -31.45 19.78 6.42
CA GLU A 163 -32.78 20.38 6.45
C GLU A 163 -33.65 19.56 7.41
N CYS A 164 -34.07 20.18 8.51
CA CYS A 164 -35.26 19.73 9.25
C CYS A 164 -36.36 20.77 9.03
N VAL A 165 -37.31 20.41 8.18
CA VAL A 165 -38.67 20.92 8.25
C VAL A 165 -39.32 20.26 9.46
N ASP A 166 -39.87 21.03 10.39
CA ASP A 166 -40.96 20.55 11.24
C ASP A 166 -41.77 21.72 11.85
N ILE A 167 -43.04 21.72 11.44
CA ILE A 167 -44.30 22.26 12.01
C ILE A 167 -44.51 23.78 12.04
#